data_AF-A0AAW7DDN7-F1
#
_entry.id   AF-A0AAW7DDN7-F1
#
_cell.length_a   1.000
_cell.length_b   1.000
_cell.length_c   1.000
_cell.angle_alpha   90.00
_cell.angle_beta   90.00
_cell.angle_gamma   90.00
#
_symmetry.space_group_name_H-M   'P 1'
#
loop_
_entity.id
_entity.type
_entity.pdbx_description
1 polymer ?
#
loop_
_entity_poly.entity_id
_entity_poly.type
_entity_poly.pdbx_seq_one_letter_code
_entity_poly.pdbx_strand_id
1 'polypeptide(L)'
;MKFKLSKTQQYFLGILIVAVIGSVLLLNQKRKFSKLMISSEYTIGTIFDFKKNPRRDDQFLYSFKINNIEYKREIAFNKSNNLFVGKRYFVVFEEGNPENSMLIPFLFVPDTITEVPAKGWQEPPIPIDKNEIKKFLENY
;
A
#
# COMPACT_ATOMS: atom_id res chain seq x y z
N MET A 1 2.86 -45.22 -20.80
CA MET A 1 1.38 -45.19 -20.70
C MET A 1 0.94 -43.73 -20.64
N LYS A 2 0.29 -43.18 -21.68
CA LYS A 2 -0.19 -41.79 -21.68
C LYS A 2 -1.60 -41.76 -21.11
N PHE A 3 -1.76 -41.29 -19.87
CA PHE A 3 -3.09 -41.05 -19.29
C PHE A 3 -3.79 -39.94 -20.08
N LYS A 4 -4.84 -40.29 -20.82
CA LYS A 4 -5.72 -39.31 -21.46
C LYS A 4 -6.80 -38.91 -20.45
N LEU A 5 -6.71 -37.69 -19.94
CA LEU A 5 -7.76 -37.09 -19.14
C LEU A 5 -9.03 -36.92 -19.97
N SER A 6 -10.19 -37.24 -19.40
CA SER A 6 -11.48 -36.92 -20.01
C SER A 6 -11.67 -35.40 -20.11
N LYS A 7 -12.53 -34.94 -21.03
CA LYS A 7 -12.84 -33.50 -21.14
C LYS A 7 -13.32 -32.92 -19.80
N THR A 8 -14.12 -33.67 -19.05
CA THR A 8 -14.61 -33.28 -17.72
C THR A 8 -13.49 -33.12 -16.70
N GLN A 9 -12.51 -34.03 -16.71
CA GLN A 9 -11.34 -33.95 -15.84
C GLN A 9 -10.45 -32.74 -16.20
N GLN A 10 -10.32 -32.41 -17.49
CA GLN A 10 -9.58 -31.22 -17.92
C GLN A 10 -10.24 -29.92 -17.43
N TYR A 11 -11.57 -29.81 -17.51
CA TYR A 11 -12.29 -28.66 -16.96
C TYR A 11 -12.13 -28.54 -15.45
N PHE A 12 -12.27 -29.65 -14.71
CA PHE A 12 -12.08 -29.65 -13.26
C PHE A 12 -10.66 -29.22 -12.86
N LEU A 13 -9.64 -29.75 -13.56
CA LEU A 13 -8.26 -29.37 -13.35
C LEU A 13 -8.03 -27.87 -13.63
N GLY A 14 -8.64 -27.35 -14.69
CA GLY A 14 -8.60 -25.93 -15.04
C GLY A 14 -9.18 -25.04 -13.94
N ILE A 15 -10.37 -25.38 -13.42
CA ILE A 15 -11.00 -24.65 -12.31
C ILE A 15 -10.12 -24.70 -11.06
N LEU A 16 -9.55 -25.87 -10.74
CA LEU A 16 -8.70 -26.05 -9.57
C LEU A 16 -7.42 -25.20 -9.68
N ILE A 17 -6.80 -25.13 -10.86
CA ILE A 17 -5.62 -24.27 -11.10
C ILE A 17 -5.99 -22.80 -10.89
N VAL A 18 -7.11 -22.34 -11.45
CA VAL A 18 -7.57 -20.94 -11.28
C VAL A 18 -7.84 -20.63 -9.80
N ALA A 19 -8.48 -21.54 -9.06
CA ALA A 19 -8.75 -21.38 -7.64
C ALA A 19 -7.46 -21.30 -6.78
N VAL A 20 -6.47 -22.14 -7.10
CA VAL A 20 -5.16 -22.11 -6.43
C VAL A 20 -4.43 -20.80 -6.71
N ILE A 21 -4.36 -20.37 -7.97
CA ILE A 21 -3.74 -19.09 -8.35
C ILE A 21 -4.44 -17.93 -7.62
N GLY A 22 -5.77 -17.89 -7.64
CA GLY A 22 -6.55 -16.88 -6.93
C GLY A 22 -6.23 -16.83 -5.43
N SER A 23 -6.15 -18.00 -4.80
CA SER A 23 -5.83 -18.12 -3.37
C SER A 23 -4.41 -17.64 -3.05
N VAL A 24 -3.42 -17.99 -3.88
CA VAL A 24 -2.03 -17.51 -3.72
C VAL A 24 -1.94 -16.00 -3.84
N LEU A 25 -2.64 -15.39 -4.81
CA LEU A 25 -2.67 -13.94 -4.98
C LEU A 25 -3.28 -13.23 -3.76
N LEU A 26 -4.41 -13.73 -3.24
CA LEU A 26 -5.06 -13.18 -2.05
C LEU A 26 -4.18 -13.30 -0.80
N LEU A 27 -3.51 -14.45 -0.60
CA LEU A 27 -2.60 -14.66 0.52
C LEU A 27 -1.38 -13.72 0.45
N ASN A 28 -0.82 -13.50 -0.74
CA ASN A 28 0.31 -12.60 -0.93
C ASN A 28 -0.07 -11.13 -0.63
N GLN A 29 -1.27 -10.69 -1.02
CA GLN A 29 -1.76 -9.35 -0.70
C GLN A 29 -1.91 -9.16 0.82
N LYS A 30 -2.57 -10.10 1.50
CA LYS A 30 -2.73 -10.07 2.97
C LYS A 30 -1.38 -10.05 3.70
N ARG A 31 -0.40 -10.81 3.21
CA ARG A 31 0.96 -10.82 3.79
C ARG A 31 1.65 -9.46 3.68
N LYS A 32 1.54 -8.75 2.55
CA LYS A 32 2.17 -7.42 2.39
C LYS A 32 1.67 -6.42 3.44
N PHE A 33 0.35 -6.34 3.64
CA PHE A 33 -0.24 -5.44 4.64
C PHE A 33 0.01 -5.91 6.07
N SER A 34 0.04 -7.22 6.33
CA SER A 34 0.39 -7.74 7.65
C SER A 34 1.81 -7.32 8.07
N LYS A 35 2.76 -7.23 7.14
CA LYS A 35 4.12 -6.79 7.46
C LYS A 35 4.18 -5.29 7.77
N LEU A 36 3.45 -4.46 7.03
CA LEU A 36 3.27 -3.04 7.34
C LEU A 36 2.73 -2.83 8.76
N MET A 37 1.87 -3.74 9.25
CA MET A 37 1.32 -3.66 10.60
C MET A 37 2.28 -4.06 11.72
N ILE A 38 3.20 -4.99 11.46
CA ILE A 38 4.09 -5.57 12.49
C ILE A 38 5.37 -4.77 12.65
N SER A 39 5.94 -4.30 11.53
CA SER A 39 7.22 -3.57 11.48
C SER A 39 7.04 -2.26 10.70
N SER A 40 6.16 -1.39 11.23
CA SER A 40 5.89 -0.09 10.64
C SER A 40 6.89 0.96 11.08
N GLU A 41 7.51 1.61 10.11
CA GLU A 41 8.15 2.91 10.28
C GLU A 41 7.34 3.98 9.52
N TYR A 42 7.55 5.24 9.89
CA TYR A 42 6.77 6.37 9.42
C TYR A 42 7.66 7.42 8.77
N THR A 43 7.17 8.04 7.71
CA THR A 43 7.83 9.16 7.04
C THR A 43 6.79 10.13 6.50
N ILE A 44 7.24 11.19 5.84
CA ILE A 44 6.36 12.15 5.16
C ILE A 44 6.39 11.85 3.66
N GLY A 45 5.20 11.67 3.09
CA GLY A 45 4.99 11.65 1.66
C GLY A 45 4.34 12.95 1.17
N THR A 46 4.71 13.38 -0.02
CA THR A 46 4.08 14.52 -0.71
C THR A 46 3.38 14.04 -1.96
N ILE A 47 2.10 14.38 -2.09
CA ILE A 47 1.36 14.14 -3.34
C ILE A 47 1.85 15.17 -4.36
N PHE A 48 2.38 14.72 -5.48
CA PHE A 48 2.95 15.59 -6.51
C PHE A 48 2.10 15.66 -7.78
N ASP A 49 1.21 14.69 -8.02
CA ASP A 49 0.40 14.66 -9.23
C ASP A 49 -0.89 13.86 -9.04
N PHE A 50 -1.84 14.05 -9.95
CA PHE A 50 -3.10 13.35 -10.04
C PHE A 50 -3.32 12.81 -11.45
N LYS A 51 -3.46 11.49 -11.55
CA LYS A 51 -3.62 10.78 -12.81
C LYS A 51 -5.06 10.30 -12.95
N LYS A 52 -5.73 10.80 -13.98
CA LYS A 52 -7.02 10.25 -14.41
C LYS A 52 -6.83 8.94 -15.14
N ASN A 53 -7.56 7.90 -14.74
CA ASN A 53 -7.47 6.60 -15.37
C ASN A 53 -8.81 6.25 -16.03
N PRO A 54 -8.86 6.05 -17.35
CA PRO A 54 -10.13 5.75 -18.03
C PRO A 54 -10.68 4.34 -17.76
N ARG A 55 -9.86 3.43 -17.20
CA ARG A 55 -10.20 2.01 -16.98
C ARG A 55 -10.03 1.54 -15.54
N ARG A 56 -9.62 2.43 -14.64
CA ARG A 56 -9.34 2.16 -13.22
C ARG A 56 -9.73 3.39 -12.43
N ASP A 57 -9.69 3.28 -11.11
CA ASP A 57 -9.83 4.45 -10.26
C ASP A 57 -8.74 5.49 -10.61
N ASP A 58 -9.14 6.75 -10.58
CA ASP A 58 -8.18 7.85 -10.62
C ASP A 58 -7.18 7.70 -9.46
N GLN A 59 -5.96 8.18 -9.65
CA GLN A 59 -4.87 7.94 -8.70
C GLN A 59 -4.17 9.23 -8.33
N PHE A 60 -3.83 9.38 -7.05
CA PHE A 60 -2.84 10.33 -6.61
C PHE A 60 -1.46 9.68 -6.64
N LEU A 61 -0.49 10.42 -7.17
CA LEU A 61 0.91 10.06 -7.20
C LEU A 61 1.61 10.77 -6.04
N TYR A 62 2.31 10.01 -5.21
CA TYR A 62 3.05 10.55 -4.08
C TYR A 62 4.49 10.05 -4.06
N SER A 63 5.37 10.87 -3.48
CA SER A 63 6.78 10.54 -3.27
C SER A 63 7.17 10.73 -1.82
N PHE A 64 8.13 9.93 -1.35
CA PHE A 64 8.73 10.07 -0.03
C PHE A 64 10.21 9.68 -0.10
N LYS A 65 10.99 10.03 0.93
CA LYS A 65 12.43 9.74 0.99
C LYS A 65 12.77 8.92 2.22
N ILE A 66 13.62 7.91 2.04
CA ILE A 66 14.27 7.14 3.11
C ILE A 66 15.73 6.96 2.72
N ASN A 67 16.66 7.28 3.63
CA ASN A 67 18.10 7.24 3.44
C ASN A 67 18.55 7.94 2.14
N ASN A 68 17.95 9.11 1.86
CA ASN A 68 18.19 9.91 0.66
C ASN A 68 17.77 9.25 -0.67
N ILE A 69 17.09 8.10 -0.62
CA ILE A 69 16.49 7.43 -1.78
C ILE A 69 15.03 7.86 -1.87
N GLU A 70 14.62 8.32 -3.06
CA GLU A 70 13.25 8.71 -3.35
C GLU A 70 12.43 7.52 -3.86
N TYR A 71 11.27 7.32 -3.26
CA TYR A 71 10.30 6.29 -3.64
C TYR A 71 9.05 6.97 -4.18
N LYS A 72 8.51 6.45 -5.28
CA LYS A 72 7.28 6.94 -5.92
C LYS A 72 6.20 5.87 -5.90
N ARG A 73 4.99 6.25 -5.53
CA ARG A 73 3.85 5.35 -5.30
C ARG A 73 2.54 6.00 -5.72
N GLU A 74 1.50 5.19 -5.76
CA GLU A 74 0.14 5.55 -6.16
C GLU A 74 -0.85 5.16 -5.07
N ILE A 75 -1.89 5.98 -4.88
CA ILE A 75 -3.06 5.67 -4.04
C ILE A 75 -4.34 6.00 -4.82
N ALA A 76 -5.35 5.12 -4.74
CA ALA A 76 -6.61 5.28 -5.46
C ALA A 76 -7.47 6.41 -4.86
N PHE A 77 -8.04 7.25 -5.71
CA PHE A 77 -8.86 8.42 -5.37
C PHE A 77 -10.11 8.04 -4.57
N ASN A 78 -10.81 6.99 -4.98
CA ASN A 78 -12.05 6.52 -4.35
C ASN A 78 -11.86 6.04 -2.89
N LYS A 79 -10.62 5.83 -2.46
CA LYS A 79 -10.28 5.44 -1.08
C LYS A 79 -9.96 6.65 -0.19
N SER A 80 -10.03 7.88 -0.71
CA SER A 80 -9.68 9.07 0.07
C SER A 80 -10.22 10.40 -0.48
N ASN A 81 -11.25 10.94 0.18
CA ASN A 81 -11.77 12.28 -0.13
C ASN A 81 -10.87 13.43 0.38
N ASN A 82 -9.81 13.10 1.13
CA ASN A 82 -8.98 14.07 1.84
C ASN A 82 -7.58 14.24 1.23
N LEU A 83 -7.37 13.77 0.00
CA LEU A 83 -6.09 13.89 -0.69
C LEU A 83 -6.05 15.11 -1.61
N PHE A 84 -4.97 15.87 -1.51
CA PHE A 84 -4.74 17.06 -2.29
C PHE A 84 -3.30 17.11 -2.81
N VAL A 85 -3.15 17.48 -4.08
CA VAL A 85 -1.83 17.69 -4.69
C VAL A 85 -1.09 18.82 -3.96
N GLY A 86 0.20 18.63 -3.72
CA GLY A 86 1.07 19.54 -2.96
C GLY A 86 0.98 19.40 -1.44
N LYS A 87 0.08 18.56 -0.91
CA LYS A 87 -0.04 18.34 0.55
C LYS A 87 0.82 17.17 1.03
N ARG A 88 1.17 17.25 2.31
CA ARG A 88 2.03 16.30 3.03
C ARG A 88 1.17 15.40 3.93
N TYR A 89 1.44 14.10 3.85
CA TYR A 89 0.74 13.07 4.60
C TYR A 89 1.75 12.11 5.21
N PHE A 90 1.33 11.41 6.27
CA PHE A 90 2.15 10.32 6.79
C PHE A 90 2.13 9.14 5.83
N VAL A 91 3.29 8.53 5.67
CA VAL A 91 3.48 7.28 4.95
C VAL A 91 3.98 6.26 5.95
N VAL A 92 3.32 5.11 6.01
CA VAL A 92 3.79 3.94 6.72
C VAL A 92 4.54 3.03 5.76
N PHE A 93 5.66 2.47 6.18
CA PHE A 93 6.47 1.56 5.36
C PHE A 93 7.06 0.42 6.19
N GLU A 94 7.41 -0.69 5.53
CA GLU A 94 8.04 -1.86 6.15
C GLU A 94 9.51 -1.56 6.45
N GLU A 95 9.94 -1.78 7.69
CA GLU A 95 11.34 -1.71 8.09
C GLU A 95 12.22 -2.56 7.15
N GLY A 96 13.29 -1.97 6.61
CA GLY A 96 14.18 -2.63 5.65
C GLY A 96 13.62 -2.84 4.24
N ASN A 97 12.34 -2.54 3.99
CA ASN A 97 11.72 -2.62 2.67
C ASN A 97 10.75 -1.44 2.39
N PRO A 98 11.25 -0.22 2.16
CA PRO A 98 10.40 0.96 1.95
C PRO A 98 9.50 0.89 0.71
N GLU A 99 9.78 0.00 -0.24
CA GLU A 99 8.87 -0.25 -1.37
C GLU A 99 7.53 -0.84 -0.95
N ASN A 100 7.49 -1.53 0.19
CA ASN A 100 6.23 -1.87 0.82
C ASN A 100 5.82 -0.69 1.71
N SER A 101 5.02 0.20 1.14
CA SER A 101 4.59 1.44 1.80
C SER A 101 3.19 1.85 1.38
N MET A 102 2.57 2.66 2.23
CA MET A 102 1.21 3.15 2.07
C MET A 102 1.07 4.56 2.66
N LEU A 103 0.47 5.48 1.90
CA LEU A 103 0.10 6.81 2.38
C LEU A 103 -1.19 6.73 3.21
N ILE A 104 -1.25 7.46 4.33
CA ILE A 104 -2.39 7.47 5.25
C ILE A 104 -3.28 8.69 4.92
N PRO A 105 -4.42 8.51 4.23
CA PRO A 105 -5.13 9.62 3.60
C PRO A 105 -5.89 10.54 4.54
N PHE A 106 -6.15 10.10 5.77
CA PHE A 106 -6.87 10.86 6.78
C PHE A 106 -5.94 11.59 7.75
N LEU A 107 -4.61 11.42 7.63
CA LEU A 107 -3.64 11.98 8.55
C LEU A 107 -2.67 12.95 7.85
N PHE A 108 -2.98 14.24 7.98
CA PHE A 108 -2.14 15.33 7.49
C PHE A 108 -0.91 15.52 8.37
N VAL A 109 0.18 15.97 7.76
CA VAL A 109 1.39 16.38 8.47
C VAL A 109 1.28 17.87 8.78
N PRO A 110 1.27 18.29 10.07
CA PRO A 110 1.31 19.70 10.45
C PRO A 110 2.57 20.40 9.92
N ASP A 111 2.44 21.72 9.66
CA ASP A 111 3.56 22.51 9.17
C ASP A 111 4.72 22.68 10.15
N THR A 112 4.47 22.41 11.43
CA THR A 112 5.48 22.37 12.48
C THR A 112 6.49 21.22 12.31
N ILE A 113 6.16 20.17 11.57
CA ILE A 113 7.08 19.07 11.27
C ILE A 113 7.80 19.41 9.96
N THR A 114 9.05 19.83 10.07
CA THR A 114 9.87 20.25 8.93
C THR A 114 10.85 19.17 8.48
N GLU A 115 11.29 18.31 9.39
CA GLU A 115 12.35 17.33 9.14
C GLU A 115 11.87 15.90 9.43
N VAL A 116 12.33 14.97 8.61
CA VAL A 116 12.17 13.52 8.82
C VAL A 116 13.55 12.93 9.03
N PRO A 117 13.76 12.07 10.05
CA PRO A 117 15.02 11.33 10.19
C PRO A 117 15.31 10.54 8.91
N ALA A 118 16.58 10.30 8.59
CA ALA A 118 16.95 9.58 7.37
C ALA A 118 16.27 8.20 7.27
N LYS A 119 16.10 7.51 8.41
CA LYS A 119 15.44 6.19 8.49
C LYS A 119 13.92 6.29 8.73
N GLY A 120 13.34 7.49 8.74
CA GLY A 120 11.97 7.68 9.23
C GLY A 120 11.88 7.58 10.76
N TRP A 121 10.65 7.55 11.25
CA TRP A 121 10.34 7.41 12.66
C TRP A 121 9.82 6.02 12.98
N GLN A 122 10.21 5.48 14.13
CA GLN A 122 9.52 4.31 14.70
C GLN A 122 8.11 4.66 15.18
N GLU A 123 7.96 5.86 15.74
CA GLU A 123 6.66 6.45 16.08
C GLU A 123 6.60 7.90 15.58
N PRO A 124 5.51 8.30 14.91
CA PRO A 124 5.41 9.65 14.38
C PRO A 124 5.44 10.69 15.52
N PRO A 125 5.90 11.92 15.24
CA PRO A 125 6.01 12.98 16.25
C PRO A 125 4.66 13.57 16.70
N ILE A 126 3.55 12.96 16.27
CA ILE A 126 2.20 13.29 16.70
C ILE A 126 1.47 12.00 17.09
N PRO A 127 0.50 12.06 18.03
CA PRO A 127 -0.34 10.92 18.34
C PRO A 127 -1.11 10.45 17.10
N ILE A 128 -1.08 9.14 16.84
CA ILE A 128 -1.82 8.50 15.75
C ILE A 128 -2.68 7.36 16.28
N ASP A 129 -3.88 7.19 15.73
CA ASP A 129 -4.69 6.01 16.01
C ASP A 129 -4.21 4.83 15.16
N LYS A 130 -3.36 3.99 15.76
CA LYS A 130 -2.85 2.76 15.12
C LYS A 130 -3.98 1.80 14.73
N ASN A 131 -5.14 1.81 15.41
CA ASN A 131 -6.28 0.97 15.05
C ASN A 131 -7.00 1.48 13.80
N GLU A 132 -7.09 2.80 13.63
CA GLU A 132 -7.65 3.39 12.40
C GLU A 132 -6.76 3.07 11.19
N ILE A 133 -5.44 3.21 11.34
CA ILE A 133 -4.47 2.82 10.33
C ILE A 133 -4.59 1.32 10.02
N LYS A 134 -4.71 0.48 11.04
CA LYS A 134 -4.92 -0.97 10.86
C LYS A 134 -6.18 -1.27 10.04
N LYS A 135 -7.32 -0.69 10.43
CA LYS A 135 -8.59 -0.87 9.71
C LYS A 135 -8.49 -0.38 8.27
N PHE A 136 -7.79 0.72 8.04
CA PHE A 136 -7.55 1.22 6.69
C PHE A 136 -6.74 0.23 5.85
N LEU A 137 -5.63 -0.27 6.38
CA LEU A 137 -4.76 -1.23 5.68
C LEU A 137 -5.43 -2.59 5.45
N GLU A 138 -6.31 -3.03 6.34
CA GLU A 138 -7.09 -4.28 6.18
C GLU A 138 -8.19 -4.17 5.11
N ASN A 139 -8.70 -2.96 4.86
CA ASN A 139 -9.80 -2.69 3.93
C ASN A 139 -9.35 -2.03 2.61
N TYR A 140 -8.04 -1.89 2.39
CA TYR A 140 -7.46 -1.34 1.17
C TYR A 140 -7.38 -2.41 0.07
#